data_AF-A0A838J614-F1
#
_entry.id   AF-A0A838J614-F1
#
_cell.length_a   1.000
_cell.length_b   1.000
_cell.length_c   1.000
_cell.angle_alpha   90.00
_cell.angle_beta   90.00
_cell.angle_gamma   90.00
#
_symmetry.space_group_name_H-M   'P 1'
#
loop_
_entity.id
_entity.type
_entity.pdbx_description
1 polymer ?
#
loop_
_entity_poly.entity_id
_entity_poly.type
_entity_poly.pdbx_seq_one_letter_code
_entity_poly.pdbx_strand_id
1 'polypeptide(L)'
;MDCWYWWSRYGNFSPGMGNLPHMGEVIAFYRAKRYKSQTEFAIASGFSKRSVEEWESSVFTHDHNRRIFLAKMLRISPALLGLDWRLVFFDNNKGEYRDPFPHMIDLIEEDAYYAYEDILVMGHEYIHNGGPIDIAYRVDRRLRKLIEITRNTRAIDEDAWKSLLCRYYQLSTRIKQQCLMDDAVASEHAALAVELAIDLQDAELMASAFVNSACTNTQQGQLDRARKDIAAAMECVDKVRNGPLKGNIYLESANINTPFAIDDSKLQNQCRAWQDKAANMLYKGMLEPDESFFRFNLSAVHHEKAKSLLHWQKARDSRQAARSKITVALETLSPDLNVWKAYYYMTEAHLNLADHDLEGSAQSGKEALKVARAMHSRMEEENVRNLYYQLKEQAPNNPYICNLGIELGIF
;
A
#
# COMPACT_ATOMS: atom_id res chain seq x y z
N MET A 1 5.07 -6.68 -21.32
CA MET A 1 3.75 -7.34 -21.25
C MET A 1 3.89 -8.35 -20.15
N ASP A 2 3.55 -7.95 -18.94
CA ASP A 2 3.67 -8.83 -17.78
C ASP A 2 2.54 -9.87 -17.88
N CYS A 3 2.90 -11.16 -17.84
CA CYS A 3 1.91 -12.22 -17.79
C CYS A 3 1.30 -12.24 -16.39
N TRP A 4 0.14 -11.60 -16.23
CA TRP A 4 -0.66 -11.71 -15.02
C TRP A 4 -1.25 -13.13 -14.96
N TYR A 5 -0.73 -13.96 -14.07
CA TYR A 5 -1.27 -15.28 -13.82
C TYR A 5 -2.50 -15.17 -12.91
N TRP A 6 -3.59 -15.89 -13.21
CA TRP A 6 -4.83 -15.86 -12.43
C TRP A 6 -4.64 -16.24 -10.94
N TRP A 7 -3.56 -16.95 -10.62
CA TRP A 7 -3.22 -17.36 -9.26
C TRP A 7 -2.44 -16.32 -8.45
N SER A 8 -2.06 -15.17 -9.03
CA SER A 8 -1.29 -14.13 -8.32
C SER A 8 -1.99 -13.66 -7.04
N ARG A 9 -3.33 -13.60 -7.06
CA ARG A 9 -4.18 -13.25 -5.90
C ARG A 9 -4.02 -14.17 -4.68
N TYR A 10 -3.50 -15.38 -4.86
CA TYR A 10 -3.27 -16.34 -3.76
C TYR A 10 -1.81 -16.37 -3.29
N GLY A 11 -0.91 -15.75 -4.04
CA GLY A 11 0.52 -15.73 -3.79
C GLY A 11 1.33 -15.71 -5.09
N ASN A 12 2.55 -15.19 -4.99
CA ASN A 12 3.49 -15.22 -6.10
C ASN A 12 4.12 -16.62 -6.20
N PHE A 13 3.59 -17.43 -7.13
CA PHE A 13 4.04 -18.79 -7.41
C PHE A 13 4.55 -18.88 -8.85
N SER A 14 5.67 -19.56 -9.03
CA SER A 14 6.25 -19.87 -10.33
C SER A 14 5.23 -20.64 -11.19
N PRO A 15 5.25 -20.50 -12.52
CA PRO A 15 4.40 -21.30 -13.40
C PRO A 15 4.69 -22.79 -13.28
N GLY A 16 3.64 -23.59 -13.16
CA GLY A 16 3.71 -25.04 -13.11
C GLY A 16 3.35 -25.69 -14.44
N MET A 17 2.60 -26.79 -14.37
CA MET A 17 2.15 -27.52 -15.56
C MET A 17 0.85 -26.92 -16.12
N GLY A 18 0.88 -26.50 -17.39
CA GLY A 18 -0.29 -25.91 -18.06
C GLY A 18 -0.62 -24.51 -17.55
N ASN A 19 -1.89 -24.26 -17.22
CA ASN A 19 -2.36 -22.98 -16.64
C ASN A 19 -2.49 -23.06 -15.11
N LEU A 20 -1.55 -23.71 -14.44
CA LEU A 20 -1.54 -23.90 -12.98
C LEU A 20 -0.23 -23.39 -12.38
N PRO A 21 -0.22 -22.93 -11.12
CA PRO A 21 1.01 -22.60 -10.41
C PRO A 21 1.85 -23.85 -10.11
N HIS A 22 3.11 -23.65 -9.73
CA HIS A 22 3.98 -24.68 -9.20
C HIS A 22 3.41 -25.20 -7.87
N MET A 23 2.80 -26.40 -7.90
CA MET A 23 2.03 -26.91 -6.76
C MET A 23 2.86 -27.07 -5.49
N GLY A 24 4.13 -27.44 -5.63
CA GLY A 24 5.04 -27.56 -4.48
C GLY A 24 5.26 -26.24 -3.74
N GLU A 25 5.34 -25.12 -4.46
CA GLU A 25 5.49 -23.79 -3.84
C GLU A 25 4.20 -23.37 -3.14
N VAL A 26 3.04 -23.67 -3.74
CA VAL A 26 1.72 -23.47 -3.11
C VAL A 26 1.63 -24.27 -1.81
N ILE A 27 1.98 -25.55 -1.84
CA ILE A 27 1.94 -26.43 -0.65
C ILE A 27 2.87 -25.90 0.43
N ALA A 28 4.11 -25.53 0.08
CA ALA A 28 5.08 -24.99 1.02
C ALA A 28 4.60 -23.68 1.67
N PHE A 29 4.02 -22.79 0.86
CA PHE A 29 3.48 -21.51 1.31
C PHE A 29 2.32 -21.70 2.30
N TYR A 30 1.30 -22.48 1.95
CA TYR A 30 0.15 -22.72 2.83
C TYR A 30 0.51 -23.60 4.04
N ARG A 31 1.50 -24.49 3.92
CA ARG A 31 2.07 -25.20 5.09
C ARG A 31 2.67 -24.20 6.06
N ALA A 32 3.55 -23.31 5.60
CA ALA A 32 4.24 -22.35 6.48
C ALA A 32 3.27 -21.45 7.26
N LYS A 33 2.07 -21.18 6.72
CA LYS A 33 1.00 -20.46 7.42
C LYS A 33 0.39 -21.24 8.58
N ARG A 34 0.36 -22.57 8.53
CA ARG A 34 -0.33 -23.42 9.53
C ARG A 34 0.60 -24.20 10.44
N TYR A 35 1.76 -24.57 9.94
CA TYR A 35 2.74 -25.44 10.59
C TYR A 35 4.13 -24.82 10.43
N LYS A 36 4.87 -24.68 11.53
CA LYS A 36 6.16 -23.99 11.54
C LYS A 36 7.22 -24.75 10.76
N SER A 37 7.12 -26.07 10.70
CA SER A 37 8.08 -26.92 9.98
C SER A 37 7.42 -28.02 9.16
N GLN A 38 8.17 -28.56 8.20
CA GLN A 38 7.79 -29.79 7.49
C GLN A 38 7.61 -30.98 8.43
N THR A 39 8.32 -31.00 9.57
CA THR A 39 8.22 -32.09 10.55
C THR A 39 6.90 -32.02 11.30
N GLU A 40 6.49 -30.82 11.73
CA GLU A 40 5.17 -30.63 12.34
C GLU A 40 4.04 -31.00 11.39
N PHE A 41 4.15 -30.61 10.11
CA PHE A 41 3.15 -30.97 9.11
C PHE A 41 3.12 -32.47 8.82
N ALA A 42 4.28 -33.12 8.76
CA ALA A 42 4.39 -34.57 8.62
C ALA A 42 3.66 -35.31 9.76
N ILE A 43 3.87 -34.87 11.01
CA ILE A 43 3.16 -35.40 12.18
C ILE A 43 1.65 -35.18 12.05
N ALA A 44 1.21 -33.95 11.72
CA ALA A 44 -0.21 -33.62 11.61
C ALA A 44 -0.91 -34.37 10.47
N SER A 45 -0.21 -34.61 9.36
CA SER A 45 -0.75 -35.28 8.18
C SER A 45 -0.66 -36.81 8.24
N GLY A 46 0.12 -37.37 9.17
CA GLY A 46 0.38 -38.82 9.26
C GLY A 46 1.34 -39.35 8.20
N PHE A 47 2.11 -38.48 7.54
CA PHE A 47 3.11 -38.84 6.52
C PHE A 47 4.54 -38.64 7.02
N SER A 48 5.52 -39.15 6.28
CA SER A 48 6.93 -38.92 6.59
C SER A 48 7.37 -37.50 6.18
N LYS A 49 8.38 -36.94 6.87
CA LYS A 49 8.98 -35.64 6.49
C LYS A 49 9.47 -35.65 5.04
N ARG A 50 10.07 -36.75 4.60
CA ARG A 50 10.54 -36.92 3.22
C ARG A 50 9.40 -36.81 2.21
N SER A 51 8.23 -37.37 2.52
CA SER A 51 7.05 -37.25 1.65
C SER A 51 6.59 -35.80 1.52
N VAL A 52 6.64 -35.02 2.61
CA VAL A 52 6.34 -33.58 2.58
C VAL A 52 7.36 -32.82 1.73
N GLU A 53 8.66 -33.09 1.90
CA GLU A 53 9.73 -32.50 1.07
C GLU A 53 9.51 -32.80 -0.43
N GLU A 54 9.15 -34.05 -0.75
CA GLU A 54 8.82 -34.46 -2.13
C GLU A 54 7.62 -33.68 -2.68
N TRP A 55 6.56 -33.45 -1.88
CA TRP A 55 5.40 -32.67 -2.31
C TRP A 55 5.75 -31.20 -2.56
N GLU A 56 6.52 -30.58 -1.66
CA GLU A 56 6.94 -29.18 -1.77
C GLU A 56 7.94 -28.93 -2.90
N SER A 57 8.71 -29.95 -3.29
CA SER A 57 9.64 -29.88 -4.42
C SER A 57 9.00 -30.16 -5.78
N SER A 58 7.79 -30.73 -5.81
CA SER A 58 7.17 -31.15 -7.07
C SER A 58 6.48 -30.00 -7.79
N VAL A 59 6.81 -29.80 -9.06
CA VAL A 59 6.11 -28.86 -9.96
C VAL A 59 4.61 -29.19 -10.04
N PHE A 60 4.28 -30.48 -10.00
CA PHE A 60 2.91 -30.96 -10.12
C PHE A 60 2.67 -32.26 -9.34
N THR A 61 1.58 -32.31 -8.58
CA THR A 61 1.17 -33.53 -7.85
C THR A 61 0.11 -34.29 -8.64
N HIS A 62 0.48 -35.40 -9.26
CA HIS A 62 -0.43 -36.17 -10.12
C HIS A 62 -1.57 -36.85 -9.35
N ASP A 63 -1.30 -37.30 -8.12
CA ASP A 63 -2.26 -37.99 -7.26
C ASP A 63 -3.43 -37.07 -6.87
N HIS A 64 -4.62 -37.37 -7.41
CA HIS A 64 -5.82 -36.57 -7.22
C HIS A 64 -6.31 -36.57 -5.76
N ASN A 65 -6.29 -37.73 -5.08
CA ASN A 65 -6.72 -37.84 -3.69
C ASN A 65 -5.76 -37.07 -2.76
N ARG A 66 -4.46 -37.13 -3.08
CA ARG A 66 -3.46 -36.34 -2.36
C ARG A 66 -3.68 -34.84 -2.51
N ARG A 67 -4.00 -34.38 -3.72
CA ARG A 67 -4.35 -32.97 -3.94
C ARG A 67 -5.57 -32.57 -3.11
N ILE A 68 -6.64 -33.37 -3.09
CA ILE A 68 -7.84 -33.10 -2.26
C ILE A 68 -7.48 -33.05 -0.77
N PHE A 69 -6.70 -34.02 -0.31
CA PHE A 69 -6.23 -34.08 1.08
C PHE A 69 -5.44 -32.81 1.46
N LEU A 70 -4.49 -32.40 0.63
CA LEU A 70 -3.70 -31.18 0.84
C LEU A 70 -4.57 -29.92 0.81
N ALA A 71 -5.51 -29.83 -0.13
CA ALA A 71 -6.46 -28.73 -0.20
C ALA A 71 -7.26 -28.58 1.10
N LYS A 72 -7.80 -29.68 1.64
CA LYS A 72 -8.53 -29.68 2.93
C LYS A 72 -7.63 -29.33 4.10
N MET A 73 -6.51 -30.04 4.24
CA MET A 73 -5.65 -29.97 5.43
C MET A 73 -4.93 -28.63 5.56
N LEU A 74 -4.50 -28.06 4.43
CA LEU A 74 -3.80 -26.79 4.38
C LEU A 74 -4.72 -25.60 4.07
N ARG A 75 -6.00 -25.85 3.80
CA ARG A 75 -6.97 -24.88 3.26
C ARG A 75 -6.44 -24.14 2.03
N ILE A 76 -5.90 -24.90 1.09
CA ILE A 76 -5.47 -24.38 -0.22
C ILE A 76 -6.71 -24.28 -1.10
N SER A 77 -6.85 -23.18 -1.85
CA SER A 77 -7.90 -23.07 -2.87
C SER A 77 -7.80 -24.24 -3.87
N PRO A 78 -8.86 -25.04 -4.09
CA PRO A 78 -8.84 -26.21 -4.97
C PRO A 78 -8.32 -25.89 -6.37
N ALA A 79 -8.64 -24.70 -6.88
CA ALA A 79 -8.16 -24.22 -8.18
C ALA A 79 -6.62 -24.22 -8.28
N LEU A 80 -5.91 -23.85 -7.21
CA LEU A 80 -4.44 -23.83 -7.19
C LEU A 80 -3.81 -25.22 -7.32
N LEU A 81 -4.58 -26.26 -6.96
CA LEU A 81 -4.18 -27.65 -7.12
C LEU A 81 -4.85 -28.30 -8.35
N GLY A 82 -5.47 -27.51 -9.24
CA GLY A 82 -6.18 -28.05 -10.41
C GLY A 82 -7.30 -29.01 -10.03
N LEU A 83 -8.02 -28.69 -8.95
CA LEU A 83 -9.19 -29.43 -8.47
C LEU A 83 -10.46 -28.60 -8.65
N ASP A 84 -11.56 -29.28 -8.94
CA ASP A 84 -12.89 -28.71 -8.81
C ASP A 84 -13.25 -28.61 -7.31
N TRP A 85 -13.69 -27.44 -6.86
CA TRP A 85 -14.08 -27.20 -5.46
C TRP A 85 -15.15 -28.18 -4.97
N ARG A 86 -16.01 -28.66 -5.87
CA ARG A 86 -17.07 -29.63 -5.57
C ARG A 86 -16.48 -30.95 -5.08
N LEU A 87 -15.34 -31.37 -5.63
CA LEU A 87 -14.64 -32.59 -5.22
C LEU A 87 -13.98 -32.46 -3.84
N VAL A 88 -13.78 -31.22 -3.39
CA VAL A 88 -13.23 -30.94 -2.05
C VAL A 88 -14.36 -30.87 -1.01
N PHE A 89 -15.58 -30.50 -1.37
CA PHE A 89 -16.67 -30.27 -0.40
C PHE A 89 -17.77 -31.31 -0.34
N PHE A 90 -18.03 -32.06 -1.41
CA PHE A 90 -19.03 -33.12 -1.36
C PHE A 90 -18.39 -34.44 -0.93
N ASP A 91 -18.81 -34.97 0.23
CA ASP A 91 -18.27 -36.19 0.84
C ASP A 91 -18.52 -37.48 0.02
N ASN A 92 -19.29 -37.40 -1.05
CA ASN A 92 -19.59 -38.54 -1.91
C ASN A 92 -18.92 -38.36 -3.28
N ASN A 93 -17.80 -39.07 -3.48
CA ASN A 93 -17.17 -39.37 -4.78
C ASN A 93 -18.09 -40.13 -5.77
N LYS A 94 -19.41 -40.09 -5.59
CA LYS A 94 -20.42 -40.68 -6.46
C LYS A 94 -21.30 -39.54 -6.95
N GLY A 95 -20.91 -39.00 -8.10
CA GLY A 95 -21.65 -37.93 -8.76
C GLY A 95 -23.08 -38.34 -9.06
N GLU A 96 -24.03 -37.64 -8.45
CA GLU A 96 -25.30 -37.32 -9.10
C GLU A 96 -25.39 -35.80 -9.17
N TYR A 97 -24.79 -35.26 -10.23
CA TYR A 97 -24.78 -33.83 -10.49
C TYR A 97 -26.03 -33.47 -11.29
N ARG A 98 -27.06 -32.92 -10.63
CA ARG A 98 -28.29 -32.37 -11.23
C ARG A 98 -28.52 -30.92 -10.84
N ASP A 99 -27.53 -30.05 -11.04
CA ASP A 99 -27.85 -28.62 -11.11
C ASP A 99 -26.82 -27.83 -11.95
N PRO A 100 -27.19 -27.25 -13.11
CA PRO A 100 -26.30 -26.40 -13.90
C PRO A 100 -26.13 -24.98 -13.33
N PHE A 101 -26.96 -24.55 -12.37
CA PHE A 101 -26.93 -23.20 -11.79
C PHE A 101 -25.67 -22.81 -10.98
N PRO A 102 -25.00 -23.71 -10.24
CA PRO A 102 -23.80 -23.37 -9.48
C PRO A 102 -22.64 -22.85 -10.33
N HIS A 103 -22.48 -23.34 -11.57
CA HIS A 103 -21.39 -22.91 -12.46
C HIS A 103 -21.52 -21.46 -12.92
N MET A 104 -22.75 -20.97 -13.10
CA MET A 104 -23.01 -19.57 -13.43
C MET A 104 -22.70 -18.64 -12.26
N ILE A 105 -23.04 -19.04 -11.03
CA ILE A 105 -22.72 -18.26 -9.82
C ILE A 105 -21.19 -18.16 -9.67
N ASP A 106 -20.47 -19.27 -9.89
CA ASP A 106 -19.00 -19.31 -9.81
C ASP A 106 -18.34 -18.38 -10.86
N LEU A 107 -18.83 -18.38 -12.11
CA LEU A 107 -18.33 -17.47 -13.17
C LEU A 107 -18.61 -15.99 -12.83
N ILE A 108 -19.80 -15.71 -12.28
CA ILE A 108 -20.18 -14.37 -11.82
C ILE A 108 -19.33 -13.92 -10.63
N GLU A 109 -18.98 -14.81 -9.70
CA GLU A 109 -18.11 -14.51 -8.56
C GLU A 109 -16.68 -14.22 -8.99
N GLU A 110 -16.13 -14.99 -9.94
CA GLU A 110 -14.80 -14.76 -10.51
C GLU A 110 -14.75 -13.45 -11.31
N ASP A 111 -15.71 -13.21 -12.21
CA ASP A 111 -15.84 -11.94 -12.94
C ASP A 111 -16.04 -10.74 -11.98
N ALA A 112 -16.79 -10.95 -10.89
CA ALA A 112 -16.99 -9.92 -9.88
C ALA A 112 -15.68 -9.59 -9.17
N TYR A 113 -14.86 -10.59 -8.81
CA TYR A 113 -13.58 -10.39 -8.14
C TYR A 113 -12.64 -9.52 -8.99
N TYR A 114 -12.47 -9.84 -10.28
CA TYR A 114 -11.65 -9.02 -11.18
C TYR A 114 -12.22 -7.60 -11.35
N ALA A 115 -13.55 -7.46 -11.39
CA ALA A 115 -14.16 -6.12 -11.43
C ALA A 115 -13.88 -5.30 -10.16
N TYR A 116 -13.65 -5.92 -9.00
CA TYR A 116 -13.17 -5.22 -7.80
C TYR A 116 -11.68 -4.86 -7.93
N GLU A 117 -10.84 -5.76 -8.44
CA GLU A 117 -9.42 -5.46 -8.66
C GLU A 117 -9.23 -4.29 -9.64
N ASP A 118 -9.99 -4.25 -10.74
CA ASP A 118 -9.94 -3.14 -11.69
C ASP A 118 -10.32 -1.81 -11.04
N ILE A 119 -11.37 -1.80 -10.22
CA ILE A 119 -11.79 -0.58 -9.49
C ILE A 119 -10.76 -0.19 -8.43
N LEU A 120 -10.11 -1.16 -7.79
CA LEU A 120 -9.04 -0.93 -6.85
C LEU A 120 -7.85 -0.22 -7.55
N VAL A 121 -7.43 -0.73 -8.71
CA VAL A 121 -6.38 -0.12 -9.55
C VAL A 121 -6.76 1.30 -9.95
N MET A 122 -7.96 1.50 -10.49
CA MET A 122 -8.46 2.83 -10.86
C MET A 122 -8.49 3.80 -9.67
N GLY A 123 -8.88 3.33 -8.49
CA GLY A 123 -8.90 4.13 -7.27
C GLY A 123 -7.51 4.55 -6.80
N HIS A 124 -6.51 3.68 -6.94
CA HIS A 124 -5.13 4.02 -6.64
C HIS A 124 -4.53 4.98 -7.66
N GLU A 125 -4.85 4.84 -8.95
CA GLU A 125 -4.46 5.82 -9.97
C GLU A 125 -5.04 7.20 -9.67
N TYR A 126 -6.30 7.28 -9.22
CA TYR A 126 -6.91 8.53 -8.78
C TYR A 126 -6.12 9.23 -7.66
N ILE A 127 -5.61 8.48 -6.67
CA ILE A 127 -4.83 9.08 -5.58
C ILE A 127 -3.55 9.74 -6.10
N HIS A 128 -2.87 9.10 -7.06
CA HIS A 128 -1.57 9.56 -7.55
C HIS A 128 -1.66 10.64 -8.63
N ASN A 129 -2.70 10.56 -9.47
CA ASN A 129 -2.84 11.40 -10.66
C ASN A 129 -3.98 12.41 -10.59
N GLY A 130 -4.84 12.30 -9.58
CA GLY A 130 -6.15 12.94 -9.58
C GLY A 130 -7.10 12.23 -10.54
N GLY A 131 -8.31 12.78 -10.67
CA GLY A 131 -9.30 12.25 -11.60
C GLY A 131 -10.73 12.62 -11.22
N PRO A 132 -11.72 11.98 -11.85
CA PRO A 132 -13.13 12.26 -11.58
C PRO A 132 -13.51 12.02 -10.12
N ILE A 133 -14.14 13.00 -9.48
CA ILE A 133 -14.54 12.92 -8.07
C ILE A 133 -15.54 11.79 -7.77
N ASP A 134 -16.24 11.29 -8.79
CA ASP A 134 -17.20 10.19 -8.65
C ASP A 134 -16.54 8.84 -8.31
N ILE A 135 -15.22 8.71 -8.49
CA ILE A 135 -14.48 7.50 -8.11
C ILE A 135 -14.56 7.24 -6.60
N ALA A 136 -14.56 8.28 -5.76
CA ALA A 136 -14.69 8.15 -4.32
C ALA A 136 -16.04 7.49 -3.95
N TYR A 137 -17.13 7.94 -4.60
CA TYR A 137 -18.45 7.35 -4.43
C TYR A 137 -18.51 5.89 -4.92
N ARG A 138 -17.84 5.59 -6.05
CA ARG A 138 -17.78 4.23 -6.59
C ARG A 138 -17.05 3.29 -5.63
N VAL A 139 -15.93 3.71 -5.06
CA VAL A 139 -15.17 2.95 -4.06
C VAL A 139 -16.01 2.71 -2.82
N ASP A 140 -16.64 3.73 -2.23
CA ASP A 140 -17.48 3.56 -1.03
C ASP A 140 -18.70 2.64 -1.27
N ARG A 141 -19.30 2.69 -2.47
CA ARG A 141 -20.37 1.77 -2.86
C ARG A 141 -19.88 0.33 -3.00
N ARG A 142 -18.68 0.13 -3.57
CA ARG A 142 -18.07 -1.19 -3.75
C ARG A 142 -17.61 -1.79 -2.43
N LEU A 143 -16.96 -0.99 -1.58
CA LEU A 143 -16.56 -1.41 -0.24
C LEU A 143 -17.75 -1.96 0.57
N ARG A 144 -18.90 -1.28 0.58
CA ARG A 144 -20.11 -1.77 1.26
C ARG A 144 -20.56 -3.15 0.77
N LYS A 145 -20.59 -3.36 -0.55
CA LYS A 145 -20.93 -4.67 -1.14
C LYS A 145 -19.87 -5.73 -0.83
N LEU A 146 -18.60 -5.36 -0.84
CA LEU A 146 -17.49 -6.27 -0.53
C LEU A 146 -17.54 -6.75 0.93
N ILE A 147 -17.93 -5.89 1.87
CA ILE A 147 -18.19 -6.28 3.26
C ILE A 147 -19.29 -7.35 3.32
N GLU A 148 -20.39 -7.18 2.59
CA GLU A 148 -21.48 -8.17 2.54
C GLU A 148 -21.03 -9.49 1.91
N ILE A 149 -20.25 -9.43 0.82
CA ILE A 149 -19.69 -10.63 0.17
C ILE A 149 -18.80 -11.39 1.16
N THR A 150 -17.86 -10.70 1.80
CA THR A 150 -16.89 -11.31 2.71
C THR A 150 -17.55 -12.00 3.90
N ARG A 151 -18.69 -11.48 4.38
CA ARG A 151 -19.49 -12.10 5.46
C ARG A 151 -20.18 -13.40 5.05
N ASN A 152 -20.48 -13.56 3.76
CA ASN A 152 -21.22 -14.70 3.21
C ASN A 152 -20.35 -15.65 2.38
N THR A 153 -19.06 -15.36 2.25
CA THR A 153 -18.12 -16.12 1.44
C THR A 153 -17.87 -17.51 2.04
N ARG A 154 -17.67 -18.50 1.16
CA ARG A 154 -17.29 -19.86 1.55
C ARG A 154 -15.89 -19.88 2.18
N ALA A 155 -15.65 -20.81 3.12
CA ALA A 155 -14.39 -20.90 3.86
C ALA A 155 -13.11 -21.09 3.00
N ILE A 156 -13.22 -21.42 1.71
CA ILE A 156 -12.08 -21.60 0.80
C ILE A 156 -11.59 -20.27 0.21
N ASP A 157 -12.51 -19.37 -0.11
CA ASP A 157 -12.18 -18.08 -0.73
C ASP A 157 -12.16 -16.94 0.29
N GLU A 158 -12.52 -17.23 1.55
CA GLU A 158 -12.60 -16.28 2.65
C GLU A 158 -11.32 -15.43 2.76
N ASP A 159 -10.14 -16.05 2.70
CA ASP A 159 -8.86 -15.33 2.80
C ASP A 159 -8.63 -14.39 1.61
N ALA A 160 -9.03 -14.78 0.39
CA ALA A 160 -8.88 -13.96 -0.81
C ALA A 160 -9.82 -12.74 -0.77
N TRP A 161 -11.08 -12.95 -0.39
CA TRP A 161 -12.05 -11.86 -0.23
C TRP A 161 -11.69 -10.93 0.93
N LYS A 162 -11.19 -11.45 2.05
CA LYS A 162 -10.65 -10.64 3.16
C LYS A 162 -9.41 -9.85 2.76
N SER A 163 -8.51 -10.43 1.97
CA SER A 163 -7.34 -9.74 1.42
C SER A 163 -7.77 -8.55 0.55
N LEU A 164 -8.72 -8.77 -0.36
CA LEU A 164 -9.29 -7.72 -1.19
C LEU A 164 -10.01 -6.66 -0.35
N LEU A 165 -10.78 -7.06 0.66
CA LEU A 165 -11.44 -6.14 1.59
C LEU A 165 -10.44 -5.28 2.37
N CYS A 166 -9.34 -5.87 2.86
CA CYS A 166 -8.25 -5.15 3.50
C CYS A 166 -7.69 -4.05 2.57
N ARG A 167 -7.40 -4.39 1.31
CA ARG A 167 -6.91 -3.41 0.31
C ARG A 167 -7.93 -2.30 0.04
N TYR A 168 -9.22 -2.64 -0.01
CA TYR A 168 -10.29 -1.64 -0.17
C TYR A 168 -10.42 -0.70 1.03
N TYR A 169 -10.22 -1.18 2.26
CA TYR A 169 -10.15 -0.31 3.42
C TYR A 169 -8.94 0.63 3.36
N GLN A 170 -7.77 0.13 2.93
CA GLN A 170 -6.59 0.97 2.71
C GLN A 170 -6.86 2.07 1.65
N LEU A 171 -7.46 1.69 0.51
CA LEU A 171 -7.85 2.63 -0.54
C LEU A 171 -8.87 3.67 -0.05
N SER A 172 -9.92 3.23 0.64
CA SER A 172 -10.96 4.13 1.17
C SER A 172 -10.38 5.12 2.17
N THR A 173 -9.45 4.69 3.04
CA THR A 173 -8.70 5.58 3.94
C THR A 173 -8.01 6.70 3.17
N ARG A 174 -7.24 6.36 2.13
CA ARG A 174 -6.48 7.33 1.33
C ARG A 174 -7.39 8.29 0.56
N ILE A 175 -8.48 7.81 -0.03
CA ILE A 175 -9.45 8.67 -0.72
C ILE A 175 -10.11 9.64 0.27
N LYS A 176 -10.52 9.15 1.44
CA LYS A 176 -11.14 9.99 2.48
C LYS A 176 -10.20 11.09 2.95
N GLN A 177 -8.92 10.79 3.12
CA GLN A 177 -7.90 11.80 3.40
C GLN A 177 -7.76 12.81 2.25
N GLN A 178 -7.52 12.33 1.03
CA GLN A 178 -7.31 13.19 -0.15
C GLN A 178 -8.47 14.18 -0.37
N CYS A 179 -9.70 13.71 -0.15
CA CYS A 179 -10.91 14.50 -0.33
C CYS A 179 -11.35 15.25 0.95
N LEU A 180 -10.59 15.17 2.06
CA LEU A 180 -10.98 15.69 3.38
C LEU A 180 -12.41 15.29 3.77
N MET A 181 -12.71 14.00 3.59
CA MET A 181 -14.00 13.39 3.87
C MET A 181 -13.88 12.51 5.10
N ASP A 182 -14.54 12.91 6.20
CA ASP A 182 -14.81 12.05 7.34
C ASP A 182 -13.57 11.36 7.94
N ASP A 183 -12.73 12.15 8.62
CA ASP A 183 -11.49 11.70 9.25
C ASP A 183 -11.70 10.55 10.26
N ALA A 184 -12.88 10.51 10.90
CA ALA A 184 -13.25 9.44 11.81
C ALA A 184 -13.36 8.11 11.05
N VAL A 185 -14.07 8.09 9.93
CA VAL A 185 -14.20 6.90 9.09
C VAL A 185 -12.86 6.53 8.42
N ALA A 186 -12.02 7.49 8.04
CA ALA A 186 -10.67 7.18 7.57
C ALA A 186 -9.85 6.41 8.62
N SER A 187 -9.93 6.83 9.88
CA SER A 187 -9.27 6.15 11.01
C SER A 187 -9.84 4.76 11.25
N GLU A 188 -11.16 4.62 11.22
CA GLU A 188 -11.85 3.34 11.38
C GLU A 188 -11.43 2.35 10.29
N HIS A 189 -11.44 2.78 9.02
CA HIS A 189 -11.01 1.95 7.90
C HIS A 189 -9.53 1.57 8.01
N ALA A 190 -8.66 2.47 8.45
CA ALA A 190 -7.25 2.15 8.70
C ALA A 190 -7.09 1.05 9.77
N ALA A 191 -7.87 1.13 10.86
CA ALA A 191 -7.86 0.12 11.91
C ALA A 191 -8.38 -1.24 11.41
N LEU A 192 -9.52 -1.25 10.70
CA LEU A 192 -10.09 -2.47 10.11
C LEU A 192 -9.15 -3.14 9.11
N ALA A 193 -8.39 -2.35 8.33
CA ALA A 193 -7.38 -2.90 7.44
C ALA A 193 -6.26 -3.62 8.21
N VAL A 194 -5.79 -3.05 9.33
CA VAL A 194 -4.77 -3.66 10.20
C VAL A 194 -5.30 -4.94 10.84
N GLU A 195 -6.52 -4.92 11.39
CA GLU A 195 -7.16 -6.11 11.99
C GLU A 195 -7.25 -7.26 10.98
N LEU A 196 -7.79 -7.01 9.79
CA LEU A 196 -7.87 -8.02 8.73
C LEU A 196 -6.49 -8.53 8.31
N ALA A 197 -5.49 -7.66 8.20
CA ALA A 197 -4.14 -8.07 7.83
C ALA A 197 -3.50 -8.99 8.89
N ILE A 198 -3.72 -8.70 10.17
CA ILE A 198 -3.26 -9.54 11.29
C ILE A 198 -3.97 -10.90 11.26
N ASP A 199 -5.30 -10.91 11.06
CA ASP A 199 -6.09 -12.13 10.97
C ASP A 199 -5.64 -13.04 9.82
N LEU A 200 -5.29 -12.44 8.67
CA LEU A 200 -4.76 -13.14 7.50
C LEU A 200 -3.32 -13.65 7.67
N GLN A 201 -2.60 -13.14 8.68
CA GLN A 201 -1.18 -13.42 8.92
C GLN A 201 -0.31 -13.19 7.67
N ASP A 202 -0.68 -12.21 6.86
CA ASP A 202 0.04 -11.86 5.64
C ASP A 202 0.98 -10.68 5.92
N ALA A 203 2.29 -10.94 5.89
CA ALA A 203 3.29 -9.95 6.26
C ALA A 203 3.30 -8.71 5.36
N GLU A 204 2.90 -8.83 4.09
CA GLU A 204 2.87 -7.71 3.15
C GLU A 204 1.61 -6.86 3.36
N LEU A 205 0.45 -7.51 3.59
CA LEU A 205 -0.76 -6.79 4.00
C LEU A 205 -0.58 -6.11 5.36
N MET A 206 0.05 -6.78 6.32
CA MET A 206 0.32 -6.18 7.64
C MET A 206 1.19 -4.95 7.50
N ALA A 207 2.31 -5.06 6.77
CA ALA A 207 3.22 -3.95 6.58
C ALA A 207 2.57 -2.77 5.85
N SER A 208 1.83 -3.02 4.77
CA SER A 208 1.10 -1.97 4.02
C SER A 208 0.01 -1.31 4.86
N ALA A 209 -0.79 -2.08 5.59
CA ALA A 209 -1.84 -1.57 6.46
C ALA A 209 -1.26 -0.72 7.61
N PHE A 210 -0.15 -1.15 8.23
CA PHE A 210 0.53 -0.36 9.25
C PHE A 210 1.14 0.92 8.70
N VAL A 211 1.78 0.90 7.52
CA VAL A 211 2.28 2.13 6.87
C VAL A 211 1.12 3.09 6.61
N ASN A 212 0.00 2.58 6.07
CA ASN A 212 -1.17 3.40 5.80
C ASN A 212 -1.74 4.04 7.08
N SER A 213 -1.90 3.24 8.15
CA SER A 213 -2.36 3.72 9.46
C SER A 213 -1.40 4.75 10.06
N ALA A 214 -0.09 4.54 9.92
CA ALA A 214 0.93 5.48 10.37
C ALA A 214 0.83 6.84 9.64
N CYS A 215 0.63 6.83 8.33
CA CYS A 215 0.37 8.05 7.55
C CYS A 215 -0.93 8.74 8.01
N THR A 216 -2.00 7.98 8.25
CA THR A 216 -3.27 8.52 8.78
C THR A 216 -3.12 9.19 10.12
N ASN A 217 -2.47 8.53 11.06
CA ASN A 217 -2.21 9.08 12.38
C ASN A 217 -1.30 10.31 12.31
N THR A 218 -0.35 10.36 11.38
CA THR A 218 0.50 11.55 11.16
C THR A 218 -0.32 12.75 10.68
N GLN A 219 -1.19 12.55 9.68
CA GLN A 219 -2.04 13.63 9.15
C GLN A 219 -3.01 14.19 10.21
N GLN A 220 -3.47 13.35 11.13
CA GLN A 220 -4.35 13.74 12.24
C GLN A 220 -3.60 14.30 13.46
N GLY A 221 -2.27 14.47 13.38
CA GLY A 221 -1.44 14.95 14.50
C GLY A 221 -1.24 13.94 15.63
N GLN A 222 -1.65 12.67 15.47
CA GLN A 222 -1.48 11.59 16.45
C GLN A 222 -0.10 10.93 16.31
N LEU A 223 0.96 11.74 16.47
CA LEU A 223 2.33 11.34 16.13
C LEU A 223 2.85 10.12 16.92
N ASP A 224 2.46 9.96 18.18
CA ASP A 224 2.87 8.79 18.98
C ASP A 224 2.25 7.48 18.47
N ARG A 225 1.01 7.53 17.97
CA ARG A 225 0.37 6.36 17.34
C ARG A 225 1.02 6.05 16.01
N ALA A 226 1.28 7.08 15.20
CA ALA A 226 2.00 6.92 13.94
C ALA A 226 3.36 6.24 14.12
N ARG A 227 4.11 6.60 15.17
CA ARG A 227 5.39 5.94 15.51
C ARG A 227 5.24 4.47 15.88
N LYS A 228 4.17 4.11 16.60
CA LYS A 228 3.90 2.71 16.95
C LYS A 228 3.57 1.89 15.70
N ASP A 229 2.71 2.43 14.83
CA ASP A 229 2.29 1.74 13.61
C ASP A 229 3.48 1.56 12.64
N ILE A 230 4.30 2.59 12.44
CA ILE A 230 5.46 2.45 11.54
C ILE A 230 6.54 1.53 12.14
N ALA A 231 6.67 1.46 13.47
CA ALA A 231 7.53 0.47 14.12
C ALA A 231 7.01 -0.95 13.88
N ALA A 232 5.69 -1.17 13.96
CA ALA A 232 5.08 -2.47 13.63
C ALA A 232 5.30 -2.85 12.14
N ALA A 233 5.21 -1.89 11.22
CA ALA A 233 5.57 -2.13 9.81
C ALA A 233 7.05 -2.53 9.65
N MET A 234 7.95 -1.89 10.40
CA MET A 234 9.38 -2.20 10.40
C MET A 234 9.68 -3.61 10.92
N GLU A 235 8.89 -4.16 11.85
CA GLU A 235 9.04 -5.56 12.31
C GLU A 235 8.71 -6.58 11.20
N CYS A 236 7.91 -6.18 10.21
CA CYS A 236 7.56 -7.01 9.06
C CYS A 236 8.56 -6.90 7.88
N VAL A 237 9.47 -5.91 7.89
CA VAL A 237 10.26 -5.49 6.70
C VAL A 237 11.12 -6.60 6.09
N ASP A 238 11.60 -7.55 6.90
CA ASP A 238 12.42 -8.67 6.42
C ASP A 238 11.60 -9.79 5.78
N LYS A 239 10.29 -9.84 6.08
CA LYS A 239 9.33 -10.79 5.49
C LYS A 239 8.67 -10.25 4.23
N VAL A 240 8.72 -8.93 4.02
CA VAL A 240 8.25 -8.29 2.79
C VAL A 240 9.20 -8.65 1.66
N ARG A 241 8.70 -9.37 0.66
CA ARG A 241 9.45 -9.76 -0.54
C ARG A 241 9.50 -8.62 -1.55
N ASN A 242 8.45 -7.84 -1.53
CA ASN A 242 8.16 -6.76 -2.43
C ASN A 242 9.06 -5.51 -2.22
N GLY A 243 9.77 -5.13 -3.28
CA GLY A 243 10.75 -4.03 -3.27
C GLY A 243 10.14 -2.66 -2.98
N PRO A 244 9.13 -2.19 -3.75
CA PRO A 244 8.47 -0.90 -3.50
C PRO A 244 7.90 -0.74 -2.10
N LEU A 245 7.16 -1.72 -1.58
CA LEU A 245 6.64 -1.68 -0.20
C LEU A 245 7.78 -1.58 0.82
N LYS A 246 8.80 -2.42 0.69
CA LYS A 246 9.97 -2.40 1.58
C LYS A 246 10.71 -1.06 1.58
N GLY A 247 10.84 -0.45 0.40
CA GLY A 247 11.39 0.90 0.24
C GLY A 247 10.56 1.97 0.94
N ASN A 248 9.24 1.93 0.79
CA ASN A 248 8.31 2.86 1.45
C ASN A 248 8.31 2.71 2.97
N ILE A 249 8.40 1.49 3.51
CA ILE A 249 8.53 1.28 4.95
C ILE A 249 9.76 2.04 5.50
N TYR A 250 10.91 1.98 4.82
CA TYR A 250 12.09 2.74 5.22
C TYR A 250 11.89 4.26 5.09
N LEU A 251 11.28 4.73 4.00
CA LEU A 251 11.03 6.17 3.81
C LEU A 251 10.08 6.72 4.87
N GLU A 252 8.95 6.06 5.09
CA GLU A 252 7.96 6.50 6.06
C GLU A 252 8.48 6.36 7.49
N SER A 253 9.31 5.35 7.78
CA SER A 253 10.01 5.26 9.07
C SER A 253 10.88 6.48 9.33
N ALA A 254 11.61 6.96 8.32
CA ALA A 254 12.39 8.18 8.43
C ALA A 254 11.48 9.41 8.60
N ASN A 255 10.49 9.58 7.72
CA ASN A 255 9.58 10.72 7.71
C ASN A 255 8.83 10.88 9.05
N ILE A 256 8.25 9.79 9.58
CA ILE A 256 7.48 9.81 10.83
C ILE A 256 8.36 10.04 12.06
N ASN A 257 9.61 9.58 12.06
CA ASN A 257 10.54 9.83 13.16
C ASN A 257 11.31 11.16 13.05
N THR A 258 11.30 11.81 11.89
CA THR A 258 11.99 13.09 11.66
C THR A 258 11.61 14.17 12.69
N PRO A 259 10.32 14.38 13.05
CA PRO A 259 9.94 15.36 14.07
C PRO A 259 10.50 15.11 15.46
N PHE A 260 10.75 13.84 15.78
CA PHE A 260 11.29 13.43 17.08
C PHE A 260 12.82 13.49 17.12
N ALA A 261 13.45 13.65 15.96
CA ALA A 261 14.90 13.61 15.81
C ALA A 261 15.55 15.01 15.89
N ILE A 262 14.81 16.10 16.16
CA ILE A 262 15.36 17.47 16.16
C ILE A 262 16.60 17.57 17.05
N ASP A 263 16.55 17.01 18.26
CA ASP A 263 17.63 17.06 19.24
C ASP A 263 18.29 15.70 19.53
N ASP A 264 17.86 14.64 18.84
CA ASP A 264 18.43 13.30 18.98
C ASP A 264 19.29 12.95 17.75
N SER A 265 20.61 13.17 17.87
CA SER A 265 21.57 12.86 16.80
C SER A 265 21.58 11.37 16.42
N LYS A 266 21.27 10.48 17.37
CA LYS A 266 21.23 9.03 17.10
C LYS A 266 20.02 8.73 16.22
N LEU A 267 18.86 9.30 16.54
CA LEU A 267 17.65 9.15 15.74
C LEU A 267 17.80 9.82 14.35
N GLN A 268 18.47 10.97 14.25
CA GLN A 268 18.79 11.58 12.95
C GLN A 268 19.62 10.64 12.07
N ASN A 269 20.68 10.05 12.64
CA ASN A 269 21.51 9.08 11.92
C ASN A 269 20.71 7.85 11.50
N GLN A 270 19.77 7.41 12.33
CA GLN A 270 18.88 6.31 11.99
C GLN A 270 17.92 6.65 10.83
N CYS A 271 17.30 7.83 10.86
CA CYS A 271 16.47 8.32 9.75
C CYS A 271 17.27 8.39 8.44
N ARG A 272 18.49 8.93 8.47
CA ARG A 272 19.39 8.95 7.30
C ARG A 272 19.72 7.55 6.80
N ALA A 273 20.04 6.63 7.72
CA ALA A 273 20.34 5.25 7.35
C ALA A 273 19.16 4.55 6.67
N TRP A 274 17.92 4.79 7.12
CA TRP A 274 16.72 4.29 6.43
C TRP A 274 16.55 4.90 5.04
N GLN A 275 16.72 6.21 4.90
CA GLN A 275 16.64 6.88 3.59
C GLN A 275 17.76 6.43 2.63
N ASP A 276 18.95 6.12 3.14
CA ASP A 276 20.06 5.57 2.35
C ASP A 276 19.80 4.12 1.94
N LYS A 277 19.21 3.30 2.82
CA LYS A 277 18.73 1.96 2.45
C LYS A 277 17.71 2.05 1.31
N ALA A 278 16.72 2.94 1.43
CA ALA A 278 15.74 3.17 0.37
C ALA A 278 16.40 3.61 -0.95
N ALA A 279 17.30 4.61 -0.90
CA ALA A 279 18.03 5.07 -2.10
C ALA A 279 18.82 3.93 -2.76
N ASN A 280 19.54 3.15 -1.96
CA ASN A 280 20.36 2.04 -2.45
C ASN A 280 19.53 0.92 -3.09
N MET A 281 18.27 0.74 -2.70
CA MET A 281 17.38 -0.22 -3.36
C MET A 281 17.08 0.19 -4.80
N LEU A 282 16.85 1.49 -5.04
CA LEU A 282 16.57 2.02 -6.38
C LEU A 282 17.81 2.12 -7.27
N TYR A 283 18.98 2.40 -6.71
CA TYR A 283 20.22 2.42 -7.48
C TYR A 283 20.69 1.03 -7.93
N LYS A 284 20.25 -0.05 -7.27
CA LYS A 284 20.66 -1.42 -7.58
C LYS A 284 19.88 -2.08 -8.72
N GLY A 285 18.78 -1.48 -9.19
CA GLY A 285 18.04 -2.00 -10.33
C GLY A 285 16.60 -1.48 -10.41
N MET A 286 15.92 -1.84 -11.50
CA MET A 286 14.49 -1.58 -11.61
C MET A 286 13.72 -2.43 -10.60
N LEU A 287 12.81 -1.78 -9.88
CA LEU A 287 11.87 -2.46 -9.01
C LEU A 287 10.59 -2.69 -9.80
N GLU A 288 10.12 -3.93 -9.80
CA GLU A 288 8.83 -4.25 -10.41
C GLU A 288 7.71 -3.55 -9.63
N PRO A 289 6.70 -3.00 -10.33
CA PRO A 289 5.47 -2.53 -9.69
C PRO A 289 4.82 -3.65 -8.88
N ASP A 290 4.05 -3.27 -7.87
CA ASP A 290 3.46 -4.25 -6.96
C ASP A 290 1.96 -4.02 -6.71
N GLU A 291 1.35 -4.98 -6.01
CA GLU A 291 -0.04 -4.91 -5.55
C GLU A 291 -0.22 -4.09 -4.27
N SER A 292 0.84 -3.47 -3.75
CA SER A 292 0.75 -2.59 -2.57
C SER A 292 0.37 -1.16 -2.97
N PHE A 293 0.46 -0.84 -4.26
CA PHE A 293 0.14 0.48 -4.85
C PHE A 293 0.97 1.64 -4.29
N PHE A 294 2.02 1.33 -3.53
CA PHE A 294 2.99 2.29 -3.08
C PHE A 294 3.95 2.63 -4.22
N ARG A 295 3.97 3.90 -4.63
CA ARG A 295 4.91 4.39 -5.64
C ARG A 295 6.26 4.61 -4.97
N PHE A 296 7.25 3.80 -5.34
CA PHE A 296 8.61 3.91 -4.83
C PHE A 296 9.57 4.27 -5.97
N ASN A 297 10.11 5.49 -5.93
CA ASN A 297 11.02 5.98 -6.96
C ASN A 297 12.04 6.96 -6.38
N LEU A 298 12.99 7.37 -7.21
CA LEU A 298 14.11 8.19 -6.77
C LEU A 298 13.67 9.62 -6.40
N SER A 299 12.61 10.11 -7.05
CA SER A 299 11.98 11.39 -6.73
C SER A 299 11.48 11.42 -5.29
N ALA A 300 10.72 10.39 -4.89
CA ALA A 300 10.20 10.23 -3.54
C ALA A 300 11.30 10.18 -2.48
N VAL A 301 12.36 9.41 -2.72
CA VAL A 301 13.49 9.31 -1.79
C VAL A 301 14.17 10.66 -1.59
N HIS A 302 14.43 11.40 -2.66
CA HIS A 302 15.11 12.69 -2.55
C HIS A 302 14.23 13.78 -1.96
N HIS A 303 12.93 13.76 -2.26
CA HIS A 303 11.95 14.66 -1.67
C HIS A 303 11.85 14.46 -0.15
N GLU A 304 11.72 13.22 0.33
CA GLU A 304 11.66 12.92 1.77
C GLU A 304 12.98 13.24 2.51
N LYS A 305 14.13 13.06 1.83
CA LYS A 305 15.42 13.54 2.34
C LYS A 305 15.44 15.06 2.49
N ALA A 306 14.92 15.81 1.52
CA ALA A 306 14.84 17.26 1.60
C ALA A 306 13.96 17.72 2.76
N LYS A 307 12.78 17.12 2.94
CA LYS A 307 11.88 17.39 4.07
C LYS A 307 12.58 17.16 5.41
N SER A 308 13.32 16.06 5.54
CA SER A 308 14.03 15.74 6.78
C SER A 308 15.14 16.76 7.09
N LEU A 309 15.93 17.16 6.07
CA LEU A 309 16.94 18.20 6.20
C LEU A 309 16.34 19.57 6.55
N LEU A 310 15.18 19.89 5.97
CA LEU A 310 14.42 21.09 6.30
C LEU A 310 13.90 21.02 7.74
N HIS A 311 13.51 19.86 8.24
CA HIS A 311 13.00 19.76 9.60
C HIS A 311 14.11 19.88 10.66
N TRP A 312 15.30 19.34 10.40
CA TRP A 312 16.44 19.40 11.31
C TRP A 312 17.25 20.69 11.21
N GLN A 313 16.68 21.77 10.66
CA GLN A 313 17.26 23.08 10.34
C GLN A 313 18.24 23.65 11.40
N LYS A 314 19.49 23.15 11.43
CA LYS A 314 20.54 23.62 12.35
C LYS A 314 21.53 24.59 11.69
N ALA A 315 21.59 24.68 10.35
CA ALA A 315 22.53 25.58 9.65
C ALA A 315 22.10 25.89 8.19
N ARG A 316 22.62 27.00 7.65
CA ARG A 316 22.44 27.43 6.24
C ARG A 316 22.81 26.33 5.23
N ASP A 317 23.85 25.56 5.53
CA ASP A 317 24.32 24.46 4.67
C ASP A 317 23.28 23.33 4.53
N SER A 318 22.45 23.12 5.55
CA SER A 318 21.36 22.12 5.50
C SER A 318 20.25 22.54 4.53
N ARG A 319 19.97 23.84 4.42
CA ARG A 319 18.99 24.37 3.46
C ARG A 319 19.48 24.25 2.02
N GLN A 320 20.77 24.51 1.77
CA GLN A 320 21.36 24.30 0.44
C GLN A 320 21.33 22.81 0.04
N ALA A 321 21.64 21.91 0.99
CA ALA A 321 21.54 20.47 0.77
C ALA A 321 20.10 20.04 0.48
N ALA A 322 19.11 20.57 1.20
CA ALA A 322 17.69 20.31 0.93
C ALA A 322 17.27 20.78 -0.47
N ARG A 323 17.66 21.98 -0.90
CA ARG A 323 17.41 22.49 -2.27
C ARG A 323 18.02 21.57 -3.33
N SER A 324 19.27 21.14 -3.15
CA SER A 324 19.91 20.20 -4.08
C SER A 324 19.13 18.88 -4.18
N LYS A 325 18.60 18.35 -3.07
CA LYS A 325 17.77 17.13 -3.10
C LYS A 325 16.44 17.36 -3.82
N ILE A 326 15.83 18.51 -3.64
CA ILE A 326 14.61 18.91 -4.34
C ILE A 326 14.83 18.99 -5.86
N THR A 327 15.95 19.56 -6.31
CA THR A 327 16.29 19.59 -7.74
C THR A 327 16.39 18.18 -8.32
N VAL A 328 17.12 17.28 -7.66
CA VAL A 328 17.23 15.88 -8.12
C VAL A 328 15.87 15.18 -8.09
N ALA A 329 15.02 15.50 -7.11
CA ALA A 329 13.67 14.94 -7.05
C ALA A 329 12.83 15.34 -8.28
N LEU A 330 12.94 16.58 -8.77
CA LEU A 330 12.27 16.98 -10.03
C LEU A 330 12.87 16.34 -11.27
N GLU A 331 14.20 16.30 -11.37
CA GLU A 331 14.89 15.73 -12.54
C GLU A 331 14.54 14.25 -12.73
N THR A 332 14.18 13.57 -11.64
CA THR A 332 13.81 12.15 -11.61
C THR A 332 12.30 11.91 -11.51
N LEU A 333 11.48 12.98 -11.54
CA LEU A 333 10.03 12.87 -11.41
C LEU A 333 9.41 12.35 -12.71
N SER A 334 8.74 11.20 -12.60
CA SER A 334 8.00 10.64 -13.72
C SER A 334 6.74 11.47 -14.03
N PRO A 335 6.35 11.65 -15.31
CA PRO A 335 5.20 12.48 -15.69
C PRO A 335 3.85 12.03 -15.11
N ASP A 336 3.73 10.74 -14.79
CA ASP A 336 2.54 10.02 -14.28
C ASP A 336 2.35 10.12 -12.76
N LEU A 337 2.96 11.12 -12.12
CA LEU A 337 2.93 11.33 -10.68
C LEU A 337 2.62 12.79 -10.35
N ASN A 338 1.40 13.23 -10.67
CA ASN A 338 1.00 14.62 -10.44
C ASN A 338 0.98 15.01 -8.96
N VAL A 339 0.62 14.08 -8.05
CA VAL A 339 0.61 14.35 -6.61
C VAL A 339 1.98 14.81 -6.09
N TRP A 340 3.05 14.23 -6.65
CA TRP A 340 4.42 14.57 -6.27
C TRP A 340 4.84 15.96 -6.73
N LYS A 341 4.21 16.51 -7.78
CA LYS A 341 4.41 17.92 -8.18
C LYS A 341 3.86 18.87 -7.12
N ALA A 342 2.69 18.56 -6.55
CA ALA A 342 2.13 19.36 -5.45
C ALA A 342 3.06 19.30 -4.21
N TYR A 343 3.52 18.11 -3.84
CA TYR A 343 4.46 17.92 -2.73
C TYR A 343 5.79 18.64 -2.94
N TYR A 344 6.30 18.65 -4.17
CA TYR A 344 7.49 19.41 -4.54
C TYR A 344 7.28 20.90 -4.24
N TYR A 345 6.24 21.50 -4.84
CA TYR A 345 6.01 22.94 -4.72
C TYR A 345 5.73 23.35 -3.27
N MET A 346 5.05 22.51 -2.50
CA MET A 346 4.87 22.73 -1.06
C MET A 346 6.20 22.71 -0.29
N THR A 347 7.09 21.78 -0.61
CA THR A 347 8.39 21.70 0.09
C THR A 347 9.32 22.84 -0.33
N GLU A 348 9.28 23.24 -1.60
CA GLU A 348 9.97 24.43 -2.09
C GLU A 348 9.45 25.70 -1.42
N ALA A 349 8.12 25.83 -1.25
CA ALA A 349 7.53 26.94 -0.53
C ALA A 349 8.05 27.01 0.91
N HIS A 350 8.08 25.89 1.64
CA HIS A 350 8.63 25.89 2.99
C HIS A 350 10.14 26.16 3.06
N LEU A 351 10.92 25.80 2.04
CA LEU A 351 12.33 26.21 1.94
C LEU A 351 12.49 27.71 1.73
N ASN A 352 11.69 28.30 0.83
CA ASN A 352 11.69 29.75 0.60
C ASN A 352 11.27 30.49 1.88
N LEU A 353 10.24 29.99 2.57
CA LEU A 353 9.84 30.52 3.89
C LEU A 353 10.98 30.45 4.91
N ALA A 354 11.68 29.32 4.98
CA ALA A 354 12.83 29.15 5.87
C ALA A 354 14.01 30.07 5.51
N ASP A 355 14.15 30.47 4.25
CA ASP A 355 15.14 31.45 3.77
C ASP A 355 14.65 32.91 3.91
N HIS A 356 13.47 33.13 4.49
CA HIS A 356 12.77 34.43 4.56
C HIS A 356 12.44 35.05 3.19
N ASP A 357 12.42 34.23 2.13
CA ASP A 357 11.92 34.60 0.81
C ASP A 357 10.40 34.38 0.74
N LEU A 358 9.66 35.36 1.27
CA LEU A 358 8.19 35.29 1.33
C LEU A 358 7.54 35.33 -0.06
N GLU A 359 8.16 36.01 -1.03
CA GLU A 359 7.69 36.07 -2.41
C GLU A 359 7.83 34.70 -3.08
N GLY A 360 9.03 34.12 -3.03
CA GLY A 360 9.27 32.77 -3.55
C GLY A 360 8.39 31.73 -2.86
N SER A 361 8.16 31.87 -1.56
CA SER A 361 7.25 30.96 -0.83
C SER A 361 5.81 31.06 -1.31
N ALA A 362 5.28 32.27 -1.50
CA ALA A 362 3.93 32.48 -2.01
C ALA A 362 3.79 31.98 -3.46
N GLN A 363 4.80 32.20 -4.30
CA GLN A 363 4.78 31.77 -5.69
C GLN A 363 4.81 30.24 -5.81
N SER A 364 5.67 29.53 -5.07
CA SER A 364 5.64 28.06 -5.02
C SER A 364 4.31 27.55 -4.46
N GLY A 365 3.73 28.20 -3.45
CA GLY A 365 2.38 27.88 -2.95
C GLY A 365 1.29 27.99 -4.01
N LYS A 366 1.36 28.99 -4.91
CA LYS A 366 0.44 29.12 -6.04
C LYS A 366 0.59 27.98 -7.06
N GLU A 367 1.81 27.56 -7.36
CA GLU A 367 2.03 26.42 -8.25
C GLU A 367 1.52 25.11 -7.63
N ALA A 368 1.72 24.92 -6.31
CA ALA A 368 1.10 23.81 -5.58
C ALA A 368 -0.44 23.82 -5.68
N LEU A 369 -1.07 24.99 -5.51
CA LEU A 369 -2.53 25.14 -5.61
C LEU A 369 -3.06 24.78 -7.01
N LYS A 370 -2.36 25.18 -8.07
CA LYS A 370 -2.75 24.81 -9.44
C LYS A 370 -2.76 23.30 -9.63
N VAL A 371 -1.73 22.61 -9.14
CA VAL A 371 -1.65 21.15 -9.20
C VAL A 371 -2.75 20.52 -8.35
N ALA A 372 -2.94 20.98 -7.11
CA ALA A 372 -3.98 20.49 -6.21
C ALA A 372 -5.39 20.55 -6.84
N ARG A 373 -5.72 21.69 -7.46
CA ARG A 373 -6.99 21.90 -8.16
C ARG A 373 -7.15 21.02 -9.39
N ALA A 374 -6.10 20.88 -10.20
CA ALA A 374 -6.10 20.00 -11.36
C ALA A 374 -6.32 18.53 -10.96
N MET A 375 -5.88 18.16 -9.76
CA MET A 375 -6.08 16.82 -9.19
C MET A 375 -7.37 16.65 -8.41
N HIS A 376 -8.10 17.74 -8.14
CA HIS A 376 -9.21 17.77 -7.19
C HIS A 376 -8.84 17.28 -5.78
N SER A 377 -7.61 17.55 -5.34
CA SER A 377 -7.14 17.21 -3.98
C SER A 377 -7.47 18.32 -2.99
N ARG A 378 -8.48 18.09 -2.15
CA ARG A 378 -8.84 19.05 -1.09
C ARG A 378 -7.78 19.09 0.02
N MET A 379 -7.13 17.96 0.29
CA MET A 379 -6.02 17.90 1.25
C MET A 379 -4.88 18.83 0.83
N GLU A 380 -4.46 18.78 -0.43
CA GLU A 380 -3.38 19.67 -0.89
C GLU A 380 -3.81 21.14 -0.94
N GLU A 381 -5.08 21.44 -1.24
CA GLU A 381 -5.62 22.80 -1.11
C GLU A 381 -5.57 23.31 0.33
N GLU A 382 -5.88 22.45 1.32
CA GLU A 382 -5.78 22.78 2.75
C GLU A 382 -4.32 23.00 3.19
N ASN A 383 -3.38 22.19 2.68
CA ASN A 383 -1.95 22.41 2.93
C ASN A 383 -1.48 23.79 2.44
N VAL A 384 -1.93 24.22 1.25
CA VAL A 384 -1.63 25.57 0.73
C VAL A 384 -2.32 26.64 1.57
N ARG A 385 -3.54 26.41 2.05
CA ARG A 385 -4.25 27.32 2.96
C ARG A 385 -3.49 27.51 4.28
N ASN A 386 -2.97 26.43 4.85
CA ASN A 386 -2.13 26.49 6.05
C ASN A 386 -0.84 27.28 5.82
N LEU A 387 -0.17 27.07 4.68
CA LEU A 387 0.99 27.88 4.27
C LEU A 387 0.62 29.37 4.14
N TYR A 388 -0.53 29.69 3.55
CA TYR A 388 -1.00 31.07 3.43
C TYR A 388 -1.15 31.75 4.80
N TYR A 389 -1.75 31.06 5.79
CA TYR A 389 -1.90 31.63 7.13
C TYR A 389 -0.53 31.86 7.80
N GLN A 390 0.41 30.92 7.68
CA GLN A 390 1.78 31.10 8.18
C GLN A 390 2.48 32.32 7.54
N LEU A 391 2.32 32.51 6.23
CA LEU A 391 2.87 33.65 5.51
C LEU A 391 2.20 34.97 5.93
N LYS A 392 0.87 34.95 6.10
CA LYS A 392 0.07 36.12 6.49
C LYS A 392 0.44 36.63 7.87
N GLU A 393 0.75 35.74 8.81
CA GLU A 393 1.24 36.10 10.15
C GLU A 393 2.58 36.85 10.09
N GLN A 394 3.47 36.49 9.16
CA GLN A 394 4.78 37.12 9.02
C GLN A 394 4.73 38.45 8.26
N ALA A 395 3.92 38.55 7.20
CA ALA A 395 3.84 39.76 6.37
C ALA A 395 2.42 39.98 5.81
N PRO A 396 1.49 40.54 6.62
CA PRO A 396 0.07 40.61 6.27
C PRO A 396 -0.23 41.45 5.03
N ASN A 397 0.61 42.44 4.70
CA ASN A 397 0.37 43.35 3.58
C ASN A 397 1.24 43.04 2.35
N ASN A 398 1.94 41.90 2.33
CA ASN A 398 2.75 41.51 1.17
C ASN A 398 1.84 41.19 -0.02
N PRO A 399 2.06 41.79 -1.21
CA PRO A 399 1.17 41.63 -2.36
C PRO A 399 1.11 40.18 -2.89
N TYR A 400 2.20 39.43 -2.82
CA TYR A 400 2.24 38.03 -3.27
C TYR A 400 1.45 37.11 -2.34
N ILE A 401 1.54 37.36 -1.03
CA ILE A 401 0.76 36.63 -0.02
C ILE A 401 -0.73 36.96 -0.18
N CYS A 402 -1.08 38.23 -0.36
CA CYS A 402 -2.46 38.63 -0.63
C CYS A 402 -3.00 37.99 -1.92
N ASN A 403 -2.20 37.93 -2.97
CA ASN A 403 -2.60 37.27 -4.21
C ASN A 403 -2.83 35.75 -4.03
N LEU A 404 -1.99 35.06 -3.25
CA LEU A 404 -2.25 33.65 -2.89
C LEU A 404 -3.60 33.51 -2.14
N GLY A 405 -3.91 34.43 -1.23
CA GLY A 405 -5.20 34.46 -0.53
C GLY A 405 -6.41 34.64 -1.47
N ILE A 406 -6.29 35.50 -2.49
CA ILE A 406 -7.31 35.67 -3.53
C ILE A 406 -7.47 34.38 -4.33
N GLU A 407 -6.36 33.77 -4.77
CA GLU A 407 -6.40 32.52 -5.50
C GLU A 407 -7.06 31.40 -4.69
N LEU A 408 -6.89 31.37 -3.36
CA LEU A 408 -7.54 30.44 -2.44
C LEU A 408 -9.03 30.73 -2.18
N GLY A 409 -9.55 31.87 -2.65
CA GLY A 409 -10.93 32.30 -2.41
C GLY A 409 -11.21 32.76 -0.98
N ILE A 410 -10.19 33.28 -0.28
CA ILE A 410 -10.32 33.80 1.10
C ILE A 410 -10.88 35.23 1.11
N PHE A 411 -10.68 35.98 0.03
CA PHE A 411 -11.10 37.38 -0.14
C PHE A 411 -12.16 37.56 -1.23
#